data_AF-A0A913YPG5-F1
#
_entry.id   AF-A0A913YPG5-F1
#
_cell.length_a   1.000
_cell.length_b   1.000
_cell.length_c   1.000
_cell.angle_alpha   90.00
_cell.angle_beta   90.00
_cell.angle_gamma   90.00
#
_symmetry.space_group_name_H-M   'P 1'
#
loop_
_entity.id
_entity.type
_entity.pdbx_description
1 polymer ?
#
loop_
_entity_poly.entity_id
_entity_poly.type
_entity_poly.pdbx_seq_one_letter_code
_entity_poly.pdbx_strand_id
1 'polypeptide(L)'
;MRKLRSYNAQSGNCEFFYYTGCGGNENNFTSMEECKKWCSHTSILSHSKANWSNWYTMQKYDGMSVKTIVFIGVIVSAFVLLLGFSLSRGSGPSNKDCLLPKVVGPCRAAIPRYYYNSQSGKCETFTYGGCDGNKNNFATMEKCKAACHPA
;
A
#
# COMPACT_ATOMS: atom_id res chain seq x y z
N MET A 1 -3.98 16.59 23.71
CA MET A 1 -2.80 15.73 23.44
C MET A 1 -3.17 14.30 23.76
N ARG A 2 -2.90 13.34 22.88
CA ARG A 2 -3.19 11.92 23.10
C ARG A 2 -1.92 11.22 23.58
N LYS A 3 -2.01 10.44 24.66
CA LYS A 3 -0.91 9.61 25.13
C LYS A 3 -0.88 8.35 24.27
N LEU A 4 0.16 8.22 23.45
CA LEU A 4 0.37 7.12 22.52
C LEU A 4 1.72 6.46 22.82
N ARG A 5 2.04 5.39 22.10
CA ARG A 5 3.27 4.63 22.25
C ARG A 5 4.07 4.64 20.97
N SER A 6 5.39 4.66 21.10
CA SER A 6 6.33 4.53 20.00
C SER A 6 7.42 3.55 20.39
N TYR A 7 7.85 2.72 19.45
CA TYR A 7 9.02 1.86 19.60
C TYR A 7 10.31 2.66 19.47
N ASN A 8 11.14 2.60 20.49
CA ASN A 8 12.48 3.18 20.52
C ASN A 8 13.48 2.08 20.13
N ALA A 9 14.13 2.24 18.98
CA ALA A 9 15.07 1.24 18.46
C ALA A 9 16.39 1.19 19.23
N GLN A 10 16.76 2.26 19.95
CA GLN A 10 17.96 2.27 20.79
C GLN A 10 17.75 1.50 22.08
N SER A 11 16.59 1.66 22.73
CA SER A 11 16.26 0.95 23.97
C SER A 11 15.63 -0.43 23.71
N GLY A 12 15.20 -0.69 22.47
CA GLY A 12 14.47 -1.91 22.10
C GLY A 12 13.08 -1.99 22.73
N ASN A 13 12.50 -0.86 23.15
CA ASN A 13 11.30 -0.82 23.97
C ASN A 13 10.22 0.13 23.43
N CYS A 14 8.97 -0.16 23.78
CA CYS A 14 7.81 0.69 23.50
C CYS A 14 7.64 1.74 24.62
N GLU A 15 7.93 2.99 24.30
CA GLU A 15 7.89 4.13 25.21
C GLU A 15 6.65 4.99 24.97
N PHE A 16 6.25 5.80 25.95
CA PHE A 16 5.11 6.71 25.80
C PHE A 16 5.55 8.05 25.20
N PHE A 17 4.70 8.61 24.35
CA PHE A 17 4.83 10.00 23.90
C PHE A 17 3.46 10.69 23.79
N TYR A 18 3.47 12.01 23.65
CA TYR A 18 2.25 12.81 23.52
C TYR A 18 2.08 13.28 22.08
N TYR A 19 1.05 12.77 21.41
CA TYR A 19 0.69 13.18 20.06
C TYR A 19 -0.27 14.37 20.08
N THR A 20 0.07 15.38 19.29
CA THR A 20 -0.65 16.66 19.23
C THR A 20 -1.93 16.59 18.39
N GLY A 21 -2.06 15.61 17.49
CA GLY A 21 -3.32 15.33 16.79
C GLY A 21 -3.28 15.39 15.26
N CYS A 22 -2.13 15.67 14.64
CA CYS A 22 -1.97 15.59 13.18
C CYS A 22 -0.51 15.31 12.77
N GLY A 23 -0.30 14.67 11.62
CA GLY A 23 1.01 14.29 11.10
C GLY A 23 1.64 13.08 11.82
N GLY A 24 2.97 13.01 11.83
CA GLY A 24 3.72 11.92 12.46
C GLY A 24 4.13 10.83 11.48
N ASN A 25 4.41 9.64 12.01
CA ASN A 25 4.78 8.45 11.24
C ASN A 25 4.08 7.21 11.83
N GLU A 26 4.31 6.03 11.23
CA GLU A 26 3.71 4.76 11.65
C GLU A 26 4.14 4.29 13.05
N ASN A 27 5.16 4.91 13.65
CA ASN A 27 5.63 4.58 14.99
C ASN A 27 4.75 5.23 16.07
N ASN A 28 3.46 4.96 16.02
CA ASN A 28 2.43 5.66 16.78
C ASN A 28 1.25 4.75 17.12
N PHE A 29 1.28 4.11 18.28
CA PHE A 29 0.38 3.03 18.69
C PHE A 29 -0.50 3.42 19.88
N THR A 30 -1.71 2.89 19.91
CA THR A 30 -2.67 3.17 20.98
C THR A 30 -2.49 2.26 22.19
N SER A 31 -1.95 1.05 21.98
CA SER A 31 -1.76 0.07 23.04
C SER A 31 -0.33 -0.49 23.08
N MET A 32 0.07 -1.00 24.25
CA MET A 32 1.38 -1.65 24.39
C MET A 32 1.48 -2.90 23.54
N GLU A 33 0.39 -3.64 23.45
CA GLU A 33 0.30 -4.87 22.68
C GLU A 33 0.42 -4.60 21.18
N GLU A 34 -0.20 -3.54 20.68
CA GLU A 34 -0.09 -3.09 19.30
C GLU A 34 1.34 -2.68 18.96
N CYS A 35 1.97 -1.85 19.80
CA CYS A 35 3.36 -1.44 19.61
C CYS A 35 4.32 -2.63 19.62
N LYS A 36 4.16 -3.54 20.59
CA LYS A 36 4.96 -4.76 20.66
C LYS A 36 4.68 -5.61 19.43
N LYS A 37 3.45 -5.95 19.09
CA LYS A 37 3.15 -6.79 17.91
C LYS A 37 3.74 -6.23 16.62
N TRP A 38 3.69 -4.91 16.42
CA TRP A 38 4.22 -4.26 15.23
C TRP A 38 5.76 -4.24 15.19
N CYS A 39 6.42 -4.08 16.34
CA CYS A 39 7.87 -3.87 16.42
C CYS A 39 8.66 -5.04 17.06
N SER A 40 8.00 -6.05 17.64
CA SER A 40 8.61 -7.20 18.34
C SER A 40 9.07 -8.30 17.39
N HIS A 41 8.95 -8.10 16.08
CA HIS A 41 9.55 -8.99 15.09
C HIS A 41 11.08 -8.82 14.99
N THR A 42 11.68 -7.87 15.71
CA THR A 42 13.14 -7.76 15.83
C THR A 42 13.77 -8.70 16.87
N SER A 43 12.99 -9.59 17.52
CA SER A 43 13.52 -10.60 18.46
C SER A 43 13.35 -12.07 18.03
N ILE A 44 13.02 -12.36 16.76
CA ILE A 44 13.26 -13.70 16.15
C ILE A 44 14.10 -13.58 14.87
N LEU A 45 15.03 -12.63 14.82
CA LEU A 45 16.23 -12.78 14.02
C LEU A 45 17.36 -12.05 14.76
N SER A 46 18.09 -12.82 15.59
CA SER A 46 19.54 -12.68 15.61
C SER A 46 20.02 -12.39 14.19
N HIS A 47 21.02 -11.54 14.02
CA HIS A 47 21.75 -11.28 12.77
C HIS A 47 22.17 -12.55 11.99
N SER A 48 21.25 -13.32 11.41
CA SER A 48 21.50 -14.07 10.20
C SER A 48 21.13 -13.11 9.09
N LYS A 49 22.18 -12.48 8.56
CA LYS A 49 22.19 -11.88 7.23
C LYS A 49 21.30 -12.76 6.36
N ALA A 50 20.20 -12.22 5.84
CA ALA A 50 19.49 -12.86 4.75
C ALA A 50 20.54 -13.10 3.66
N ASN A 51 20.97 -14.36 3.55
CA ASN A 51 22.07 -14.74 2.69
C ASN A 51 21.48 -14.88 1.29
N TRP A 52 21.62 -13.81 0.49
CA TRP A 52 21.16 -13.73 -0.90
C TRP A 52 21.83 -14.78 -1.82
N SER A 53 22.78 -15.58 -1.33
CA SER A 53 23.48 -16.58 -2.15
C SER A 53 22.67 -17.84 -2.49
N ASN A 54 21.47 -18.05 -1.93
CA ASN A 54 20.66 -19.25 -2.22
C ASN A 54 19.19 -18.94 -2.51
N TRP A 55 18.93 -18.50 -3.75
CA TRP A 55 17.60 -18.17 -4.26
C TRP A 55 16.82 -19.39 -4.83
N TYR A 56 17.37 -20.60 -4.76
CA TYR A 56 16.81 -21.81 -5.40
C TYR A 56 15.82 -22.62 -4.55
N THR A 57 15.60 -22.30 -3.27
CA THR A 57 14.84 -23.16 -2.34
C THR A 57 13.41 -22.70 -2.01
N MET A 58 12.82 -21.79 -2.78
CA MET A 58 11.39 -21.47 -2.66
C MET A 58 10.69 -21.46 -4.01
N GLN A 59 10.03 -22.59 -4.35
CA GLN A 59 8.74 -22.67 -5.05
C GLN A 59 8.36 -24.13 -5.34
N LYS A 60 7.47 -24.71 -4.51
CA LYS A 60 6.62 -25.81 -4.97
C LYS A 60 5.53 -25.18 -5.85
N TYR A 61 5.57 -25.44 -7.16
CA TYR A 61 4.44 -25.24 -8.06
C TYR A 61 4.00 -26.62 -8.55
N ASP A 62 2.73 -26.94 -8.36
CA ASP A 62 2.16 -28.19 -8.87
C ASP A 62 2.19 -28.20 -10.40
N GLY A 63 2.91 -29.16 -10.98
CA GLY A 63 2.63 -29.66 -12.33
C GLY A 63 3.36 -29.03 -13.53
N MET A 64 4.44 -28.25 -13.36
CA MET A 64 5.17 -27.71 -14.54
C MET A 64 6.70 -27.67 -14.34
N SER A 65 7.45 -28.19 -15.32
CA SER A 65 8.92 -28.27 -15.26
C SER A 65 9.56 -26.88 -15.29
N VAL A 66 10.49 -26.62 -14.37
CA VAL A 66 11.23 -25.34 -14.23
C VAL A 66 11.96 -24.94 -15.52
N LYS A 67 12.29 -25.93 -16.37
CA LYS A 67 12.88 -25.71 -17.70
C LYS A 67 11.95 -24.93 -18.64
N THR A 68 10.64 -25.12 -18.51
CA THR A 68 9.62 -24.46 -19.34
C THR A 68 9.46 -22.98 -18.97
N ILE A 69 9.57 -22.65 -17.67
CA ILE A 69 9.46 -21.27 -17.17
C ILE A 69 10.65 -20.41 -17.63
N VAL A 70 11.86 -20.98 -17.63
CA VAL A 70 13.07 -20.29 -18.12
C VAL A 70 13.01 -20.04 -19.62
N PHE A 71 12.51 -21.00 -20.41
CA PHE A 71 12.32 -20.84 -21.85
C PHE A 71 11.26 -19.78 -22.21
N ILE A 72 10.14 -19.76 -21.48
CA ILE A 72 9.10 -18.74 -21.67
C ILE A 72 9.63 -17.35 -21.28
N GLY A 73 10.41 -17.23 -20.20
CA GLY A 73 11.01 -15.96 -19.78
C GLY A 73 11.95 -15.35 -20.82
N VAL A 74 12.78 -16.17 -21.48
CA VAL A 74 13.71 -15.70 -22.53
C VAL A 74 12.95 -15.28 -23.80
N ILE A 75 11.92 -16.03 -24.22
CA ILE A 75 11.13 -15.71 -25.41
C ILE A 75 10.27 -14.46 -25.18
N VAL A 76 9.66 -14.30 -24.00
CA VAL A 76 8.88 -13.10 -23.65
C VAL A 76 9.78 -11.85 -23.58
N SER A 77 11.02 -11.98 -23.10
CA SER A 77 11.98 -10.87 -23.09
C SER A 77 12.44 -10.46 -24.50
N ALA A 78 12.65 -11.42 -25.41
CA ALA A 78 13.01 -11.14 -26.81
C ALA A 78 11.84 -10.53 -27.61
N PHE A 79 10.61 -10.96 -27.34
CA PHE A 79 9.41 -10.38 -27.98
C PHE A 79 9.07 -8.97 -27.48
N VAL A 80 9.30 -8.67 -26.19
CA VAL A 80 9.11 -7.31 -25.62
C VAL A 80 10.16 -6.33 -26.14
N LEU A 81 11.36 -6.80 -26.49
CA LEU A 81 12.42 -5.97 -27.07
C LEU A 81 12.29 -5.76 -28.58
N LEU A 82 11.68 -6.69 -29.32
CA LEU A 82 11.51 -6.60 -30.77
C LEU A 82 10.18 -5.97 -31.21
N LEU A 83 9.13 -6.05 -30.39
CA LEU A 83 7.92 -5.25 -30.55
C LEU A 83 7.90 -4.25 -29.42
N GLY A 84 8.40 -3.03 -29.66
CA GLY A 84 8.57 -1.96 -28.66
C GLY A 84 7.32 -1.68 -27.83
N PHE A 85 7.09 -2.51 -26.81
CA PHE A 85 5.88 -2.51 -26.02
C PHE A 85 6.18 -1.76 -24.74
N SER A 86 6.15 -0.43 -24.83
CA SER A 86 5.91 0.39 -23.65
C SER A 86 4.46 0.21 -23.18
N LEU A 87 4.10 -0.97 -22.66
CA LEU A 87 3.07 -1.02 -21.63
C LEU A 87 3.76 -0.90 -20.27
N SER A 88 4.19 0.31 -19.96
CA SER A 88 3.99 0.81 -18.61
C SER A 88 2.48 0.80 -18.39
N ARG A 89 1.97 -0.36 -17.96
CA ARG A 89 0.60 -0.52 -17.47
C ARG A 89 0.55 0.34 -16.22
N GLY A 90 0.23 1.62 -16.39
CA GLY A 90 0.02 2.53 -15.28
C GLY A 90 -0.94 1.82 -14.34
N SER A 91 -0.51 1.63 -13.10
CA SER A 91 -1.30 1.01 -12.05
C SER A 91 -2.46 1.94 -11.71
N GLY A 92 -3.47 1.92 -12.60
CA GLY A 92 -4.75 2.55 -12.35
C GLY A 92 -5.35 1.99 -11.06
N PRO A 93 -6.27 2.73 -10.43
CA PRO A 93 -7.02 2.25 -9.28
C PRO A 93 -7.61 0.88 -9.63
N SER A 94 -7.33 -0.10 -8.80
CA SER A 94 -7.94 -1.42 -8.93
C SER A 94 -9.40 -1.33 -8.50
N ASN A 95 -10.28 -2.20 -8.99
CA ASN A 95 -11.72 -2.16 -8.65
C ASN A 95 -11.96 -2.15 -7.11
N LYS A 96 -11.12 -2.87 -6.34
CA LYS A 96 -11.14 -2.84 -4.87
C LYS A 96 -10.89 -1.47 -4.25
N ASP A 97 -10.14 -0.59 -4.91
CA ASP A 97 -9.86 0.77 -4.44
C ASP A 97 -11.14 1.63 -4.46
N CYS A 98 -12.03 1.38 -5.42
CA CYS A 98 -13.33 2.06 -5.54
C CYS A 98 -14.30 1.69 -4.42
N LEU A 99 -14.11 0.53 -3.77
CA LEU A 99 -14.95 0.08 -2.67
C LEU A 99 -14.52 0.64 -1.30
N LEU A 100 -13.39 1.35 -1.24
CA LEU A 100 -12.92 2.00 -0.02
C LEU A 100 -13.83 3.18 0.37
N PRO A 101 -13.98 3.50 1.66
CA PRO A 101 -14.75 4.67 2.08
C PRO A 101 -14.05 5.98 1.67
N LYS A 102 -14.79 7.08 1.52
CA LYS A 102 -14.16 8.41 1.44
C LYS A 102 -13.42 8.73 2.73
N VAL A 103 -12.22 9.31 2.62
CA VAL A 103 -11.41 9.73 3.76
C VAL A 103 -10.96 11.18 3.56
N VAL A 104 -11.39 12.07 4.46
CA VAL A 104 -11.01 13.49 4.46
C VAL A 104 -9.53 13.65 4.83
N GLY A 105 -9.01 12.82 5.72
CA GLY A 105 -7.65 12.94 6.25
C GLY A 105 -7.55 13.99 7.39
N PRO A 106 -6.40 14.06 8.09
CA PRO A 106 -6.25 14.91 9.28
C PRO A 106 -5.90 16.37 8.96
N CYS A 107 -5.46 16.67 7.74
CA CYS A 107 -5.16 18.03 7.32
C CYS A 107 -6.42 18.88 7.13
N ARG A 108 -6.26 20.21 7.14
CA ARG A 108 -7.36 21.19 7.19
C ARG A 108 -7.54 22.01 5.92
N ALA A 109 -6.95 21.58 4.79
CA ALA A 109 -7.25 22.21 3.52
C ALA A 109 -8.68 21.85 3.07
N ALA A 110 -9.31 22.70 2.28
CA ALA A 110 -10.62 22.45 1.69
C ALA A 110 -10.46 22.14 0.20
N ILE A 111 -9.98 20.93 -0.12
CA ILE A 111 -9.69 20.55 -1.51
C ILE A 111 -10.87 19.75 -2.08
N PRO A 112 -11.61 20.24 -3.09
CA PRO A 112 -12.67 19.48 -3.72
C PRO A 112 -12.09 18.26 -4.45
N ARG A 113 -12.62 17.08 -4.15
CA ARG A 113 -12.25 15.79 -4.75
C ARG A 113 -13.49 14.97 -5.03
N TYR A 114 -13.31 13.86 -5.73
CA TYR A 114 -14.36 12.92 -6.10
C TYR A 114 -14.04 11.53 -5.55
N TYR A 115 -15.05 10.79 -5.14
CA TYR A 115 -14.92 9.39 -4.71
C TYR A 115 -16.10 8.58 -5.28
N TYR A 116 -15.91 7.28 -5.45
CA TYR A 116 -16.98 6.37 -5.81
C TYR A 116 -17.77 5.96 -4.56
N ASN A 117 -19.07 6.23 -4.55
CA ASN A 117 -19.98 5.77 -3.52
C ASN A 117 -20.63 4.46 -3.98
N SER A 118 -20.23 3.35 -3.36
CA SER A 118 -20.74 2.01 -3.69
C SER A 118 -22.21 1.80 -3.29
N GLN A 119 -22.76 2.61 -2.38
CA GLN A 119 -24.18 2.52 -2.00
C GLN A 119 -25.08 3.17 -3.05
N SER A 120 -24.68 4.34 -3.57
CA SER A 120 -25.43 5.03 -4.63
C SER A 120 -25.03 4.56 -6.04
N GLY A 121 -23.92 3.83 -6.15
CA GLY A 121 -23.33 3.40 -7.41
C GLY A 121 -22.85 4.58 -8.26
N LYS A 122 -22.40 5.68 -7.66
CA LYS A 122 -22.06 6.92 -8.37
C LYS A 122 -20.79 7.57 -7.85
N CYS A 123 -20.13 8.32 -8.72
CA CYS A 123 -19.07 9.23 -8.30
C CYS A 123 -19.68 10.50 -7.70
N GLU A 124 -19.24 10.86 -6.50
CA GLU A 124 -19.74 11.98 -5.71
C GLU A 124 -18.59 12.89 -5.26
N THR A 125 -18.88 14.15 -4.96
CA THR A 125 -17.89 15.10 -4.45
C THR A 125 -17.70 14.93 -2.94
N PHE A 126 -16.49 15.22 -2.47
CA PHE A 126 -16.19 15.40 -1.04
C PHE A 126 -15.04 16.39 -0.86
N THR A 127 -14.92 16.95 0.35
CA THR A 127 -13.81 17.84 0.72
C THR A 127 -12.67 17.01 1.31
N TYR A 128 -11.51 17.04 0.66
CA TYR A 128 -10.29 16.39 1.12
C TYR A 128 -9.39 17.37 1.87
N GLY A 129 -8.90 16.94 3.02
CA GLY A 129 -8.08 17.70 3.95
C GLY A 129 -6.67 18.03 3.43
N GLY A 130 -6.21 17.34 2.39
CA GLY A 130 -4.93 17.63 1.72
C GLY A 130 -3.76 16.71 2.08
N CYS A 131 -3.94 15.80 3.04
CA CYS A 131 -2.95 14.77 3.36
C CYS A 131 -3.63 13.46 3.80
N ASP A 132 -2.86 12.37 3.76
CA ASP A 132 -3.31 10.99 4.00
C ASP A 132 -4.52 10.60 3.15
N GLY A 133 -5.35 9.67 3.62
CA GLY A 133 -6.51 9.17 2.89
C GLY A 133 -6.25 7.84 2.23
N ASN A 134 -7.00 7.55 1.17
CA ASN A 134 -6.89 6.29 0.43
C ASN A 134 -7.07 6.52 -1.07
N LYS A 135 -7.08 5.43 -1.84
CA LYS A 135 -7.13 5.46 -3.30
C LYS A 135 -8.50 5.82 -3.90
N ASN A 136 -9.57 5.84 -3.11
CA ASN A 136 -10.88 6.34 -3.54
C ASN A 136 -10.92 7.88 -3.43
N ASN A 137 -10.01 8.55 -4.14
CA ASN A 137 -9.82 10.00 -4.10
C ASN A 137 -9.30 10.47 -5.47
N PHE A 138 -10.18 11.12 -6.23
CA PHE A 138 -9.94 11.54 -7.60
C PHE A 138 -10.02 13.05 -7.73
N ALA A 139 -9.15 13.63 -8.57
CA ALA A 139 -9.12 15.07 -8.81
C ALA A 139 -10.30 15.56 -9.67
N THR A 140 -10.84 14.69 -10.53
CA THR A 140 -11.95 15.04 -11.43
C THR A 140 -13.00 13.94 -11.46
N MET A 141 -14.22 14.32 -11.84
CA MET A 141 -15.35 13.40 -12.01
C MET A 141 -15.04 12.32 -13.06
N GLU A 142 -14.40 12.72 -14.16
CA GLU A 142 -14.04 11.85 -15.28
C GLU A 142 -13.05 10.78 -14.84
N LYS A 143 -12.06 11.14 -14.01
CA LYS A 143 -11.10 10.18 -13.44
C LYS A 143 -11.76 9.19 -12.50
N CYS A 144 -12.71 9.64 -11.68
CA CYS A 144 -13.47 8.74 -10.82
C CYS A 144 -14.29 7.74 -11.66
N LYS A 145 -15.02 8.24 -12.66
CA LYS A 145 -15.83 7.40 -13.56
C LYS A 145 -14.95 6.41 -14.32
N ALA A 146 -13.87 6.86 -14.94
CA ALA A 146 -12.97 5.99 -15.69
C ALA A 146 -12.32 4.91 -14.81
N ALA A 147 -12.06 5.20 -13.53
CA ALA A 147 -11.47 4.24 -12.60
C ALA A 147 -12.48 3.22 -12.05
N CYS A 148 -13.69 3.67 -11.70
CA CYS A 148 -14.63 2.91 -10.87
C CYS A 148 -15.91 2.48 -11.58
N HIS A 149 -16.14 3.02 -12.78
CA HIS A 149 -17.11 2.53 -13.76
C HIS A 149 -16.34 2.10 -15.00
N PRO A 150 -15.86 0.85 -15.11
CA PRO A 150 -15.75 0.29 -16.44
C PRO A 150 -17.17 0.24 -17.02
N ALA A 151 -17.31 0.65 -18.27
CA ALA A 151 -18.56 0.62 -19.03
C ALA A 151 -19.28 -0.73 -18.93
#